data_AF-A0A2G9UX37-F1
#
_entry.id   AF-A0A2G9UX37-F1
#
_cell.length_a   1.000
_cell.length_b   1.000
_cell.length_c   1.000
_cell.angle_alpha   90.00
_cell.angle_beta   90.00
_cell.angle_gamma   90.00
#
_symmetry.space_group_name_H-M   'P 1'
#
loop_
_entity.id
_entity.type
_entity.pdbx_description
1 polymer ?
#
loop_
_entity_poly.entity_id
_entity_poly.type
_entity_poly.pdbx_seq_one_letter_code
_entity_poly.pdbx_strand_id
1 'polypeptide(L)'
;MDMFYKNPMSDMTAKMQQRIFECRFDQYLNAVAHILNTGQGVVLERSPYSDFVFVNAMRSKNYVGHEYFKHYYYVRKSAVKQLHFWPHLVVYLDTPPNEIAAVDERYLKTIEESYKDSLKEYRRHSKILAYDWSRPGDADTVVEDIERLDLDFFEWHSGDVMEEWFTILDEVGWAGWRQHVTSKMDARQYAFDGHLTHEVGELYINPRDAGHFMHVMRKEVLKSPNGYGYIKEKGDPMGGFFNWRLDHVLPEPWFEYYYKELYYDGMSSMETSLDPHSNSYDPDYVHHHH
;
A
#
# COMPACT_ATOMS: atom_id res chain seq x y z
N MET A 1 9.77 4.75 10.36
CA MET A 1 9.43 4.33 11.74
C MET A 1 10.31 5.03 12.76
N ASP A 2 11.65 4.95 12.69
CA ASP A 2 12.55 5.52 13.71
C ASP A 2 12.38 7.03 13.95
N MET A 3 12.02 7.81 12.93
CA MET A 3 11.74 9.24 13.10
C MET A 3 10.44 9.51 13.86
N PHE A 4 9.43 8.65 13.72
CA PHE A 4 8.15 8.79 14.44
C PHE A 4 8.34 8.58 15.94
N TYR A 5 9.11 7.56 16.33
CA TYR A 5 9.39 7.31 17.76
C TYR A 5 10.26 8.41 18.39
N LYS A 6 11.02 9.17 17.59
CA LYS A 6 11.80 10.33 18.07
C LYS A 6 10.95 11.60 18.19
N ASN A 7 10.09 11.86 17.20
CA ASN A 7 9.22 13.03 17.20
C ASN A 7 7.87 12.72 16.54
N PRO A 8 6.89 12.20 17.30
CA PRO A 8 5.59 11.81 16.77
C PRO A 8 4.70 13.01 16.38
N MET A 9 5.03 14.22 16.83
CA MET A 9 4.29 15.46 16.54
C MET A 9 4.76 16.15 15.24
N SER A 10 5.71 15.57 14.51
CA SER A 10 6.14 16.12 13.22
C SER A 10 5.07 15.91 12.15
N ASP A 11 4.93 16.86 11.22
CA ASP A 11 4.10 16.72 10.01
C ASP A 11 4.46 15.47 9.19
N MET A 12 5.70 14.97 9.35
CA MET A 12 6.16 13.74 8.72
C MET A 12 5.43 12.48 9.21
N THR A 13 4.73 12.54 10.35
CA THR A 13 3.92 11.43 10.87
C THR A 13 2.77 11.09 9.92
N ALA A 14 2.02 12.11 9.46
CA ALA A 14 0.93 11.90 8.52
C ALA A 14 1.42 11.38 7.17
N LYS A 15 2.53 11.94 6.65
CA LYS A 15 3.19 11.45 5.41
C LYS A 15 3.66 10.00 5.55
N MET A 16 4.25 9.65 6.69
CA MET A 16 4.67 8.28 6.97
C MET A 16 3.47 7.33 7.00
N GLN A 17 2.40 7.69 7.70
CA GLN A 17 1.23 6.82 7.81
C GLN A 17 0.52 6.63 6.48
N GLN A 18 0.37 7.71 5.70
CA GLN A 18 -0.13 7.64 4.32
C GLN A 18 0.72 6.68 3.49
N ARG A 19 2.05 6.80 3.58
CA ARG A 19 2.97 5.93 2.86
C ARG A 19 2.86 4.47 3.28
N ILE A 20 2.72 4.19 4.58
CA ILE A 20 2.54 2.84 5.09
C ILE A 20 1.26 2.22 4.52
N PHE A 21 0.16 2.99 4.48
CA PHE A 21 -1.11 2.53 3.93
C PHE A 21 -0.97 2.18 2.44
N GLU A 22 -0.36 3.05 1.63
CA GLU A 22 -0.14 2.80 0.22
C GLU A 22 0.77 1.58 -0.01
N CYS A 23 1.86 1.43 0.76
CA CYS A 23 2.72 0.24 0.69
C CYS A 23 1.97 -1.05 1.01
N ARG A 24 1.11 -1.04 2.04
CA ARG A 24 0.29 -2.20 2.42
C ARG A 24 -0.74 -2.55 1.36
N PHE A 25 -1.33 -1.55 0.74
CA PHE A 25 -2.23 -1.74 -0.40
C PHE A 25 -1.51 -2.46 -1.55
N ASP A 26 -0.31 -2.01 -1.92
CA ASP A 26 0.47 -2.62 -3.00
C ASP A 26 0.95 -4.04 -2.65
N GLN A 27 1.37 -4.26 -1.40
CA GLN A 27 1.76 -5.58 -0.89
C GLN A 27 0.58 -6.56 -0.94
N TYR A 28 -0.62 -6.08 -0.62
CA TYR A 28 -1.82 -6.89 -0.69
C TYR A 28 -2.16 -7.29 -2.12
N LEU A 29 -2.13 -6.34 -3.06
CA LEU A 29 -2.33 -6.64 -4.48
C LEU A 29 -1.27 -7.62 -5.01
N ASN A 30 -0.02 -7.50 -4.58
CA ASN A 30 1.04 -8.47 -4.90
C ASN A 30 0.69 -9.89 -4.41
N ALA A 31 0.20 -10.01 -3.17
CA ALA A 31 -0.19 -11.31 -2.63
C ALA A 31 -1.34 -11.93 -3.42
N VAL A 32 -2.37 -11.13 -3.75
CA VAL A 32 -3.50 -11.60 -4.58
C VAL A 32 -3.02 -11.99 -5.97
N ALA A 33 -2.18 -11.17 -6.59
CA ALA A 33 -1.59 -11.47 -7.88
C ALA A 33 -0.85 -12.82 -7.82
N HIS A 34 -0.05 -13.06 -6.77
CA HIS A 34 0.73 -14.30 -6.61
C HIS A 34 -0.18 -15.51 -6.54
N ILE A 35 -1.25 -15.43 -5.76
CA ILE A 35 -2.27 -16.47 -5.65
C ILE A 35 -2.90 -16.75 -7.02
N LEU A 36 -3.34 -15.71 -7.75
CA LEU A 36 -4.01 -15.87 -9.06
C LEU A 36 -3.09 -16.39 -10.17
N ASN A 37 -1.76 -16.23 -10.03
CA ASN A 37 -0.81 -16.62 -11.07
C ASN A 37 -0.16 -17.98 -10.78
N THR A 38 0.04 -18.33 -9.51
CA THR A 38 0.79 -19.53 -9.10
C THR A 38 -0.06 -20.56 -8.37
N GLY A 39 -1.22 -20.17 -7.83
CA GLY A 39 -2.04 -21.00 -6.95
C GLY A 39 -1.46 -21.21 -5.55
N GLN A 40 -0.32 -20.59 -5.21
CA GLN A 40 0.29 -20.72 -3.89
C GLN A 40 -0.32 -19.73 -2.89
N GLY A 41 -0.61 -20.21 -1.67
CA GLY A 41 -1.04 -19.37 -0.56
C GLY A 41 0.03 -18.37 -0.12
N VAL A 42 -0.41 -17.22 0.42
CA VAL A 42 0.46 -16.16 0.91
C VAL A 42 0.05 -15.76 2.32
N VAL A 43 1.03 -15.61 3.21
CA VAL A 43 0.84 -15.06 4.56
C VAL A 43 1.34 -13.62 4.57
N LEU A 44 0.50 -12.70 5.05
CA LEU A 44 0.84 -11.29 5.19
C LEU A 44 0.81 -10.83 6.65
N GLU A 45 1.79 -10.02 7.02
CA GLU A 45 1.81 -9.34 8.30
C GLU A 45 0.89 -8.11 8.28
N ARG A 46 -0.33 -8.31 8.79
CA ARG A 46 -1.42 -7.33 8.74
C ARG A 46 -1.83 -7.01 7.30
N SER A 47 -3.00 -6.40 7.15
CA SER A 47 -3.56 -6.07 5.85
C SER A 47 -3.89 -4.58 5.79
N PRO A 48 -4.13 -4.01 4.59
CA PRO A 48 -4.63 -2.64 4.45
C PRO A 48 -5.99 -2.43 5.13
N TYR A 49 -6.81 -3.48 5.31
CA TYR A 49 -8.11 -3.36 5.98
C TYR A 49 -7.97 -2.98 7.46
N SER A 50 -6.90 -3.40 8.15
CA SER A 50 -6.66 -3.08 9.57
C SER A 50 -5.77 -1.85 9.80
N ASP A 51 -5.33 -1.15 8.75
CA ASP A 51 -4.42 0.00 8.88
C ASP A 51 -4.99 1.16 9.71
N PHE A 52 -6.32 1.35 9.66
CA PHE A 52 -7.02 2.45 10.34
C PHE A 52 -6.86 2.43 11.86
N VAL A 53 -6.54 1.27 12.43
CA VAL A 53 -6.23 1.09 13.85
C VAL A 53 -5.12 2.04 14.31
N PHE A 54 -4.07 2.18 13.49
CA PHE A 54 -2.95 3.07 13.82
C PHE A 54 -3.32 4.54 13.66
N VAL A 55 -4.13 4.88 12.66
CA VAL A 55 -4.61 6.25 12.42
C VAL A 55 -5.50 6.71 13.57
N ASN A 56 -6.40 5.86 14.05
CA ASN A 56 -7.23 6.12 15.22
C ASN A 56 -6.40 6.38 16.47
N ALA A 57 -5.39 5.54 16.71
CA ALA A 57 -4.47 5.70 17.83
C ALA A 57 -3.66 7.01 17.73
N MET A 58 -3.15 7.35 16.54
CA MET A 58 -2.45 8.62 16.30
C MET A 58 -3.37 9.82 16.52
N ARG A 59 -4.63 9.75 16.06
CA ARG A 59 -5.61 10.82 16.26
C ARG A 59 -5.95 11.01 17.73
N SER A 60 -6.06 9.93 18.50
CA SER A 60 -6.35 9.97 19.95
C SER A 60 -5.28 10.74 20.75
N LYS A 61 -4.04 10.76 20.25
CA LYS A 61 -2.89 11.49 20.80
C LYS A 61 -2.63 12.83 20.12
N ASN A 62 -3.42 13.20 19.12
CA ASN A 62 -3.23 14.38 18.28
C ASN A 62 -1.86 14.40 17.56
N TYR A 63 -1.30 13.23 17.24
CA TYR A 63 -0.09 13.12 16.40
C TYR A 63 -0.36 13.45 14.94
N VAL A 64 -1.62 13.36 14.53
CA VAL A 64 -2.09 13.76 13.21
C VAL A 64 -3.27 14.73 13.34
N GLY A 65 -3.36 15.64 12.39
CA GLY A 65 -4.41 16.63 12.28
C GLY A 65 -5.78 16.03 12.00
N HIS A 66 -6.82 16.81 12.30
CA HIS A 66 -8.20 16.43 12.01
C HIS A 66 -8.48 16.31 10.50
N GLU A 67 -7.84 17.16 9.70
CA GLU A 67 -8.00 17.14 8.24
C GLU A 67 -7.32 15.92 7.61
N TYR A 68 -6.11 15.55 8.05
CA TYR A 68 -5.51 14.27 7.64
C TYR A 68 -6.39 13.08 8.04
N PHE A 69 -6.93 13.07 9.26
CA PHE A 69 -7.80 11.98 9.72
C PHE A 69 -9.02 11.79 8.81
N LYS A 70 -9.70 12.87 8.43
CA LYS A 70 -10.79 12.80 7.45
C LYS A 70 -10.30 12.29 6.10
N HIS A 71 -9.24 12.89 5.58
CA HIS A 71 -8.65 12.54 4.30
C HIS A 71 -8.32 11.04 4.22
N TYR A 72 -7.69 10.49 5.26
CA TYR A 72 -7.39 9.06 5.35
C TYR A 72 -8.65 8.19 5.20
N TYR A 73 -9.75 8.51 5.87
CA TYR A 73 -10.99 7.73 5.73
C TYR A 73 -11.64 7.87 4.35
N TYR A 74 -11.51 9.02 3.70
CA TYR A 74 -11.93 9.19 2.30
C TYR A 74 -11.11 8.32 1.36
N VAL A 75 -9.78 8.36 1.48
CA VAL A 75 -8.86 7.54 0.69
C VAL A 75 -9.10 6.05 0.95
N ARG A 76 -9.20 5.64 2.22
CA ARG A 76 -9.49 4.24 2.60
C ARG A 76 -10.79 3.76 1.95
N LYS A 77 -11.84 4.57 1.93
CA LYS A 77 -13.12 4.21 1.33
C LYS A 77 -13.00 3.94 -0.17
N SER A 78 -12.13 4.65 -0.88
CA SER A 78 -11.83 4.39 -2.29
C SER A 78 -10.94 3.17 -2.46
N ALA A 79 -9.86 3.08 -1.67
CA ALA A 79 -8.89 1.99 -1.73
C ALA A 79 -9.50 0.61 -1.43
N VAL A 80 -10.30 0.48 -0.36
CA VAL A 80 -10.94 -0.80 0.03
C VAL A 80 -11.83 -1.36 -1.08
N LYS A 81 -12.44 -0.51 -1.91
CA LYS A 81 -13.26 -0.97 -3.06
C LYS A 81 -12.43 -1.60 -4.18
N GLN A 82 -11.15 -1.26 -4.27
CA GLN A 82 -10.22 -1.85 -5.25
C GLN A 82 -9.65 -3.18 -4.74
N LEU A 83 -9.82 -3.47 -3.44
CA LEU A 83 -9.43 -4.72 -2.82
C LEU A 83 -10.64 -5.67 -2.76
N HIS A 84 -11.01 -6.21 -3.92
CA HIS A 84 -12.17 -7.11 -4.04
C HIS A 84 -12.00 -8.40 -3.23
N PHE A 85 -10.83 -9.00 -3.30
CA PHE A 85 -10.55 -10.27 -2.63
C PHE A 85 -10.14 -10.05 -1.18
N TRP A 86 -11.01 -10.40 -0.24
CA TRP A 86 -10.69 -10.39 1.19
C TRP A 86 -9.83 -11.59 1.59
N PRO A 87 -9.09 -11.53 2.71
CA PRO A 87 -8.33 -12.68 3.18
C PRO A 87 -9.27 -13.85 3.50
N HIS A 88 -8.90 -15.08 3.14
CA HIS A 88 -9.68 -16.26 3.52
C HIS A 88 -9.69 -16.45 5.04
N LEU A 89 -8.52 -16.26 5.67
CA LEU A 89 -8.28 -16.46 7.09
C LEU A 89 -7.59 -15.23 7.70
N VAL A 90 -8.04 -14.84 8.89
CA VAL A 90 -7.38 -13.83 9.74
C VAL A 90 -7.01 -14.47 11.07
N VAL A 91 -5.70 -14.47 11.38
CA VAL A 91 -5.18 -14.90 12.68
C VAL A 91 -4.97 -13.66 13.54
N TYR A 92 -5.73 -13.57 14.64
CA TYR A 92 -5.63 -12.49 15.62
C TYR A 92 -4.92 -13.00 16.88
N LEU A 93 -3.83 -12.32 17.24
CA LEU A 93 -3.05 -12.63 18.44
C LEU A 93 -3.35 -11.56 19.49
N ASP A 94 -4.09 -11.95 20.53
CA ASP A 94 -4.42 -11.07 21.65
C ASP A 94 -3.24 -11.00 22.61
N THR A 95 -2.62 -9.83 22.73
CA THR A 95 -1.47 -9.64 23.62
C THR A 95 -1.73 -8.40 24.48
N PRO A 96 -1.56 -8.49 25.81
CA PRO A 96 -1.72 -7.33 26.66
C PRO A 96 -0.71 -6.24 26.27
N PRO A 97 -1.06 -4.95 26.41
CA PRO A 97 -0.15 -3.86 26.10
C PRO A 97 1.01 -3.87 27.10
N ASN A 98 2.14 -4.45 26.72
CA ASN A 98 3.37 -4.28 27.47
C ASN A 98 3.92 -2.87 27.22
N GLU A 99 4.42 -2.22 28.26
CA GLU A 99 5.05 -0.90 28.16
C GLU A 99 6.26 -0.97 27.22
N ILE A 100 6.06 -0.64 25.94
CA ILE A 100 7.15 -0.32 25.04
C ILE A 100 7.61 1.08 25.45
N ALA A 101 8.82 1.22 25.98
CA ALA A 101 9.35 2.47 26.54
C ALA A 101 9.25 3.70 25.60
N ALA A 102 9.04 3.50 24.30
CA ALA A 102 8.89 4.55 23.30
C ALA A 102 7.43 4.98 23.02
N VAL A 103 6.42 4.26 23.52
CA VAL A 103 5.01 4.45 23.13
C VAL A 103 4.11 4.48 24.37
N ASP A 104 3.25 5.50 24.42
CA ASP A 104 2.34 5.77 25.53
C ASP A 104 1.24 4.71 25.68
N GLU A 105 0.89 4.35 26.92
CA GLU A 105 -0.13 3.35 27.26
C GLU A 105 -1.48 3.64 26.58
N ARG A 106 -1.92 4.90 26.53
CA ARG A 106 -3.20 5.26 25.90
C ARG A 106 -3.18 5.05 24.38
N TYR A 107 -2.01 5.17 23.74
CA TYR A 107 -1.88 4.87 22.31
C TYR A 107 -2.06 3.36 22.08
N LEU A 108 -1.39 2.53 22.87
CA LEU A 108 -1.49 1.06 22.79
C LEU A 108 -2.91 0.57 23.09
N LYS A 109 -3.58 1.15 24.10
CA LYS A 109 -4.97 0.82 24.43
C LYS A 109 -5.94 1.18 23.30
N THR A 110 -5.74 2.32 22.65
CA THR A 110 -6.57 2.73 21.50
C THR A 110 -6.37 1.78 20.30
N ILE A 111 -5.17 1.25 20.11
CA ILE A 111 -4.88 0.21 19.11
C ILE A 111 -5.67 -1.05 19.43
N GLU A 112 -5.61 -1.54 20.66
CA GLU A 112 -6.35 -2.74 21.10
C GLU A 112 -7.86 -2.58 20.88
N GLU A 113 -8.43 -1.44 21.28
CA GLU A 113 -9.85 -1.14 21.08
C GLU A 113 -10.22 -1.07 19.59
N SER A 114 -9.39 -0.42 18.77
CA SER A 114 -9.65 -0.29 17.34
C SER A 114 -9.50 -1.61 16.57
N TYR A 115 -8.63 -2.54 17.03
CA TYR A 115 -8.55 -3.88 16.44
C TYR A 115 -9.87 -4.66 16.60
N LYS A 116 -10.58 -4.47 17.72
CA LYS A 116 -11.90 -5.09 17.91
C LYS A 116 -12.90 -4.62 16.86
N ASP A 117 -12.80 -3.38 16.39
CA ASP A 117 -13.60 -2.89 15.26
C ASP A 117 -13.15 -3.48 13.93
N SER A 118 -11.84 -3.66 13.72
CA SER A 118 -11.33 -4.34 12.52
C SER A 118 -11.82 -5.80 12.44
N LEU A 119 -11.87 -6.52 13.56
CA LEU A 119 -12.39 -7.88 13.61
C LEU A 119 -13.89 -7.96 13.26
N LYS A 120 -14.67 -6.90 13.55
CA LYS A 120 -16.08 -6.83 13.11
C LYS A 120 -16.21 -6.72 11.59
N GLU A 121 -15.29 -6.01 10.93
CA GLU A 121 -15.25 -5.95 9.46
C GLU A 121 -14.87 -7.33 8.90
N TYR A 122 -13.78 -7.94 9.39
CA TYR A 122 -13.34 -9.25 8.91
C TYR A 122 -14.38 -10.36 9.12
N ARG A 123 -15.16 -10.30 10.20
CA ARG A 123 -16.17 -11.34 10.50
C ARG A 123 -17.20 -11.51 9.38
N ARG A 124 -17.38 -10.50 8.52
CA ARG A 124 -18.31 -10.56 7.37
C ARG A 124 -17.70 -11.23 6.15
N HIS A 125 -16.38 -11.25 6.03
CA HIS A 125 -15.67 -11.60 4.79
C HIS A 125 -14.67 -12.75 4.95
N SER A 126 -14.20 -13.02 6.18
CA SER A 126 -13.09 -13.93 6.46
C SER A 126 -13.41 -14.84 7.66
N LYS A 127 -12.82 -16.05 7.68
CA LYS A 127 -12.78 -16.86 8.91
C LYS A 127 -11.74 -16.24 9.86
N ILE A 128 -12.00 -16.28 11.17
CA ILE A 128 -11.12 -15.67 12.18
C ILE A 128 -10.71 -16.73 13.20
N LEU A 129 -9.40 -16.86 13.42
CA LEU A 129 -8.83 -17.58 14.55
C LEU A 129 -8.25 -16.56 15.52
N ALA A 130 -8.70 -16.59 16.78
CA ALA A 130 -8.24 -15.68 17.81
C ALA A 130 -7.55 -16.46 18.92
N TYR A 131 -6.31 -16.07 19.24
CA TYR A 131 -5.48 -16.73 20.23
C TYR A 131 -5.10 -15.75 21.33
N ASP A 132 -5.16 -16.19 22.60
CA ASP A 132 -4.48 -15.49 23.69
C ASP A 132 -2.97 -15.76 23.55
N TRP A 133 -2.22 -14.69 23.29
CA TRP A 133 -0.79 -14.70 23.07
C TRP A 133 -0.04 -13.95 24.19
N SER A 134 -0.63 -13.89 25.39
CA SER A 134 0.02 -13.36 26.59
C SER A 134 1.32 -14.09 26.97
N ARG A 135 1.44 -15.36 26.57
CA ARG A 135 2.68 -16.12 26.54
C ARG A 135 2.87 -16.63 25.11
N PRO A 136 4.09 -16.59 24.54
CA PRO A 136 4.32 -17.11 23.20
C PRO A 136 3.87 -18.57 23.15
N GLY A 137 2.82 -18.81 22.37
CA GLY A 137 2.23 -20.13 22.18
C GLY A 137 3.08 -21.00 21.27
N ASP A 138 2.65 -22.24 21.10
CA ASP A 138 3.23 -23.17 20.15
C ASP A 138 2.70 -22.88 18.74
N ALA A 139 3.61 -22.62 17.80
CA ALA A 139 3.24 -22.36 16.40
C ALA A 139 2.60 -23.59 15.76
N ASP A 140 2.96 -24.80 16.18
CA ASP A 140 2.43 -26.05 15.62
C ASP A 140 0.93 -26.20 15.90
N THR A 141 0.45 -25.72 17.05
CA THR A 141 -0.99 -25.71 17.37
C THR A 141 -1.77 -24.79 16.43
N VAL A 142 -1.21 -23.62 16.09
CA VAL A 142 -1.86 -22.69 15.14
C VAL A 142 -1.91 -23.32 13.75
N VAL A 143 -0.86 -24.02 13.32
CA VAL A 143 -0.84 -24.73 12.03
C VAL A 143 -1.88 -25.85 12.02
N GLU A 144 -1.97 -26.66 13.07
CA GLU A 144 -2.96 -27.75 13.17
C GLU A 144 -4.39 -27.22 13.09
N ASP A 145 -4.69 -26.10 13.76
CA ASP A 145 -6.00 -25.45 13.67
C ASP A 145 -6.31 -24.92 12.26
N ILE A 146 -5.31 -24.40 11.56
CA ILE A 146 -5.45 -23.96 10.16
C ILE A 146 -5.73 -25.16 9.25
N GLU A 147 -5.03 -26.28 9.42
CA GLU A 147 -5.23 -27.50 8.62
C GLU A 147 -6.62 -28.14 8.85
N ARG A 148 -7.20 -27.94 10.04
CA ARG A 148 -8.56 -28.40 10.36
C ARG A 148 -9.65 -27.52 9.76
N LEU A 149 -9.34 -26.29 9.35
CA LEU A 149 -10.31 -25.41 8.72
C LEU A 149 -10.57 -25.82 7.28
N ASP A 150 -11.83 -26.04 6.95
CA ASP A 150 -12.27 -26.16 5.57
C ASP A 150 -12.43 -24.75 4.96
N LEU A 151 -11.51 -24.40 4.07
CA LEU A 151 -11.52 -23.15 3.30
C LEU A 151 -11.92 -23.38 1.83
N ASP A 152 -12.02 -24.62 1.39
CA ASP A 152 -12.31 -24.99 -0.01
C ASP A 152 -13.81 -25.06 -0.27
N PHE A 153 -14.60 -25.35 0.77
CA PHE A 153 -16.05 -25.44 0.68
C PHE A 153 -16.73 -24.08 0.93
N PHE A 154 -17.56 -23.65 -0.02
CA PHE A 154 -18.42 -22.49 0.10
C PHE A 154 -19.83 -22.81 -0.38
N GLU A 155 -20.83 -22.58 0.47
CA GLU A 155 -22.23 -22.75 0.12
C GLU A 155 -22.97 -21.41 0.04
N TRP A 156 -23.59 -21.16 -1.11
CA TRP A 156 -24.35 -19.94 -1.33
C TRP A 156 -25.58 -19.89 -0.40
N HIS A 157 -25.73 -18.81 0.37
CA HIS A 157 -26.78 -18.58 1.38
C HIS A 157 -26.69 -19.42 2.68
N SER A 158 -25.58 -20.10 2.97
CA SER A 158 -25.35 -20.80 4.26
C SER A 158 -24.91 -19.87 5.40
N GLY A 159 -24.59 -18.61 5.08
CA GLY A 159 -23.88 -17.70 5.99
C GLY A 159 -22.37 -17.90 5.99
N ASP A 160 -21.84 -18.62 4.99
CA ASP A 160 -20.40 -18.68 4.74
C ASP A 160 -19.81 -17.31 4.36
N VAL A 161 -18.59 -17.13 4.83
CA VAL A 161 -17.71 -16.00 4.53
C VAL A 161 -16.95 -16.31 3.23
N MET A 162 -16.29 -15.31 2.64
CA MET A 162 -15.51 -15.42 1.38
C MET A 162 -16.34 -15.36 0.08
N GLU A 163 -17.55 -14.81 0.13
CA GLU A 163 -18.44 -14.64 -1.03
C GLU A 163 -17.72 -13.98 -2.22
N GLU A 164 -16.82 -13.03 -1.97
CA GLU A 164 -16.08 -12.29 -2.99
C GLU A 164 -15.29 -13.18 -3.94
N TRP A 165 -14.76 -14.30 -3.43
CA TRP A 165 -13.99 -15.28 -4.21
C TRP A 165 -14.86 -16.14 -5.13
N PHE A 166 -16.16 -16.23 -4.86
CA PHE A 166 -17.12 -17.02 -5.63
C PHE A 166 -18.04 -16.17 -6.51
N THR A 167 -17.96 -14.85 -6.42
CA THR A 167 -18.75 -13.94 -7.27
C THR A 167 -18.34 -13.94 -8.75
N ILE A 168 -17.12 -14.38 -9.07
CA ILE A 168 -16.60 -14.40 -10.43
C ILE A 168 -16.91 -15.74 -11.08
N LEU A 169 -17.79 -15.71 -12.10
CA LEU A 169 -18.37 -16.93 -12.69
C LEU A 169 -17.60 -17.44 -13.92
N ASP A 170 -16.88 -16.57 -14.63
CA ASP A 170 -16.28 -16.88 -15.93
C ASP A 170 -14.76 -16.67 -15.98
N GLU A 171 -14.11 -17.38 -16.89
CA GLU A 171 -12.65 -17.28 -17.10
C GLU A 171 -12.23 -15.85 -17.50
N VAL A 172 -13.10 -15.12 -18.20
CA VAL A 172 -12.84 -13.74 -18.61
C VAL A 172 -12.81 -12.82 -17.40
N GLY A 173 -13.75 -12.97 -16.46
CA GLY A 173 -13.74 -12.23 -15.20
C GLY A 173 -12.48 -12.50 -14.38
N TRP A 174 -12.07 -13.77 -14.27
CA TRP A 174 -10.83 -14.14 -13.59
C TRP A 174 -9.58 -13.56 -14.28
N ALA A 175 -9.52 -13.59 -15.61
CA ALA A 175 -8.45 -12.98 -16.38
C ALA A 175 -8.41 -11.45 -16.19
N GLY A 176 -9.57 -10.79 -16.15
CA GLY A 176 -9.68 -9.36 -15.88
C GLY A 176 -9.15 -8.98 -14.49
N TRP A 177 -9.54 -9.72 -13.45
CA TRP A 177 -9.01 -9.52 -12.10
C TRP A 177 -7.52 -9.80 -12.00
N ARG A 178 -7.04 -10.87 -12.65
CA ARG A 178 -5.62 -11.20 -12.72
C ARG A 178 -4.82 -10.06 -13.35
N GLN A 179 -5.30 -9.47 -14.44
CA GLN A 179 -4.69 -8.29 -15.05
C GLN A 179 -4.73 -7.08 -14.11
N HIS A 180 -5.89 -6.81 -13.49
CA HIS A 180 -6.08 -5.68 -12.58
C HIS A 180 -5.10 -5.69 -11.40
N VAL A 181 -4.95 -6.83 -10.71
CA VAL A 181 -4.04 -6.94 -9.55
C VAL A 181 -2.56 -7.04 -9.95
N THR A 182 -2.27 -7.50 -11.18
CA THR A 182 -0.90 -7.58 -11.70
C THR A 182 -0.39 -6.21 -12.13
N SER A 183 -1.19 -5.45 -12.89
CA SER A 183 -0.84 -4.10 -13.34
C SER A 183 -0.92 -3.08 -12.20
N LYS A 184 -1.95 -3.18 -11.34
CA LYS A 184 -2.26 -2.28 -10.22
C LYS A 184 -2.50 -0.81 -10.57
N MET A 185 -2.30 -0.40 -11.82
CA MET A 185 -2.45 0.98 -12.25
C MET A 185 -3.88 1.47 -11.98
N ASP A 186 -4.88 0.78 -12.54
CA ASP A 186 -6.30 1.08 -12.30
C ASP A 186 -6.63 1.06 -10.81
N ALA A 187 -6.18 0.01 -10.11
CA ALA A 187 -6.42 -0.15 -8.67
C ALA A 187 -5.92 1.07 -7.88
N ARG A 188 -4.74 1.59 -8.24
CA ARG A 188 -4.17 2.76 -7.57
C ARG A 188 -4.77 4.08 -8.02
N GLN A 189 -5.02 4.25 -9.31
CA GLN A 189 -5.69 5.43 -9.83
C GLN A 189 -7.06 5.60 -9.15
N TYR A 190 -7.86 4.53 -9.09
CA TYR A 190 -9.15 4.59 -8.40
C TYR A 190 -9.05 4.68 -6.87
N ALA A 191 -7.97 4.18 -6.27
CA ALA A 191 -7.76 4.27 -4.82
C ALA A 191 -7.29 5.66 -4.37
N PHE A 192 -6.34 6.26 -5.09
CA PHE A 192 -5.52 7.38 -4.62
C PHE A 192 -5.60 8.64 -5.49
N ASP A 193 -6.01 8.56 -6.76
CA ASP A 193 -6.12 9.75 -7.59
C ASP A 193 -7.42 10.52 -7.32
N GLY A 194 -7.37 11.83 -7.56
CA GLY A 194 -8.51 12.74 -7.40
C GLY A 194 -8.78 13.17 -5.96
N HIS A 195 -8.06 12.65 -4.97
CA HIS A 195 -8.14 13.14 -3.59
C HIS A 195 -7.29 14.39 -3.42
N LEU A 196 -7.95 15.52 -3.22
CA LEU A 196 -7.27 16.81 -3.03
C LEU A 196 -6.47 16.80 -1.72
N THR A 197 -5.15 16.99 -1.84
CA THR A 197 -4.23 17.05 -0.69
C THR A 197 -3.94 18.47 -0.22
N HIS A 198 -4.34 19.50 -0.99
CA HIS A 198 -4.05 20.91 -0.66
C HIS A 198 -4.79 21.42 0.58
N GLU A 199 -5.89 20.77 0.98
CA GLU A 199 -6.62 21.07 2.21
C GLU A 199 -6.00 20.39 3.44
N VAL A 200 -5.04 19.47 3.24
CA VAL A 200 -4.33 18.76 4.29
C VAL A 200 -2.90 19.28 4.38
N GLY A 201 -2.69 20.26 5.26
CA GLY A 201 -1.38 20.93 5.41
C GLY A 201 -0.22 19.97 5.64
N GLU A 202 -0.46 18.86 6.35
CA GLU A 202 0.53 17.82 6.64
C GLU A 202 0.96 17.03 5.38
N LEU A 203 0.09 16.92 4.36
CA LEU A 203 0.38 16.22 3.11
C LEU A 203 0.80 17.17 1.99
N TYR A 204 0.55 18.47 2.13
CA TYR A 204 0.89 19.45 1.13
C TYR A 204 2.41 19.47 0.88
N ILE A 205 2.78 19.55 -0.41
CA ILE A 205 4.15 19.72 -0.87
C ILE A 205 4.13 20.91 -1.82
N ASN A 206 5.01 21.89 -1.56
CA ASN A 206 5.16 23.02 -2.47
C ASN A 206 5.59 22.50 -3.85
N PRO A 207 5.00 22.97 -4.96
CA PRO A 207 5.42 22.60 -6.32
C PRO A 207 6.92 22.74 -6.57
N ARG A 208 7.59 23.72 -5.96
CA ARG A 208 9.06 23.87 -6.05
C ARG A 208 9.80 22.73 -5.37
N ASP A 209 9.38 22.34 -4.17
CA ASP A 209 9.99 21.24 -3.42
C ASP A 209 9.72 19.89 -4.10
N ALA A 210 8.53 19.72 -4.68
CA ALA A 210 8.20 18.57 -5.51
C ALA A 210 9.13 18.51 -6.74
N GLY A 211 9.30 19.63 -7.46
CA GLY A 211 10.23 19.71 -8.59
C GLY A 211 11.68 19.41 -8.18
N HIS A 212 12.14 19.93 -7.04
CA HIS A 212 13.48 19.65 -6.51
C HIS A 212 13.65 18.17 -6.16
N PHE A 213 12.70 17.58 -5.46
CA PHE A 213 12.69 16.15 -5.18
C PHE A 213 12.75 15.34 -6.46
N MET A 214 11.98 15.72 -7.49
CA MET A 214 12.00 15.04 -8.78
C MET A 214 13.35 15.15 -9.48
N HIS A 215 13.99 16.32 -9.44
CA HIS A 215 15.31 16.54 -9.99
C HIS A 215 16.37 15.64 -9.32
N VAL A 216 16.41 15.63 -7.98
CA VAL A 216 17.35 14.80 -7.20
C VAL A 216 17.13 13.32 -7.45
N MET A 217 15.88 12.86 -7.50
CA MET A 217 15.57 11.46 -7.81
C MET A 217 16.13 11.04 -9.17
N ARG A 218 16.06 11.90 -10.19
CA ARG A 218 16.57 11.59 -11.53
C ARG A 218 18.08 11.62 -11.62
N LYS A 219 18.71 12.64 -11.06
CA LYS A 219 20.15 12.89 -11.21
C LYS A 219 21.00 12.06 -10.27
N GLU A 220 20.58 11.95 -9.02
CA GLU A 220 21.40 11.37 -7.95
C GLU A 220 21.00 9.93 -7.60
N VAL A 221 19.69 9.65 -7.55
CA VAL A 221 19.17 8.35 -7.09
C VAL A 221 19.04 7.35 -8.23
N LEU A 222 18.21 7.65 -9.23
CA LEU A 222 17.94 6.77 -10.37
C LEU A 222 19.00 6.88 -11.46
N LYS A 223 19.70 8.03 -11.51
CA LYS A 223 20.73 8.39 -12.50
C LYS A 223 20.28 8.20 -13.96
N SER A 224 18.98 8.35 -14.20
CA SER A 224 18.37 8.17 -15.52
C SER A 224 17.16 9.08 -15.65
N PRO A 225 17.04 9.84 -16.76
CA PRO A 225 15.81 10.57 -17.07
C PRO A 225 14.74 9.65 -17.68
N ASN A 226 15.10 8.42 -18.05
CA ASN A 226 14.23 7.47 -18.74
C ASN A 226 13.62 6.47 -17.76
N GLY A 227 12.39 6.04 -18.07
CA GLY A 227 11.69 4.97 -17.36
C GLY A 227 12.32 3.60 -17.59
N TYR A 228 11.77 2.58 -16.93
CA TYR A 228 12.29 1.22 -17.05
C TYR A 228 12.25 0.73 -18.51
N GLY A 229 13.32 0.04 -18.95
CA GLY A 229 13.43 -0.50 -20.31
C GLY A 229 13.86 0.52 -21.38
N TYR A 230 14.30 1.72 -20.97
CA TYR A 230 14.90 2.76 -21.82
C TYR A 230 16.21 3.34 -21.22
N ILE A 231 16.85 2.63 -20.29
CA ILE A 231 18.08 3.08 -19.63
C ILE A 231 19.30 2.69 -20.49
N LYS A 232 19.82 3.63 -21.27
CA LYS A 232 20.94 3.41 -22.19
C LYS A 232 22.19 2.85 -21.51
N GLU A 233 22.50 3.32 -20.30
CA GLU A 233 23.65 2.85 -19.51
C GLU A 233 23.54 1.37 -19.13
N LYS A 234 22.32 0.83 -19.08
CA LYS A 234 22.04 -0.59 -18.81
C LYS A 234 21.89 -1.42 -20.09
N GLY A 235 22.07 -0.82 -21.27
CA GLY A 235 22.02 -1.50 -22.56
C GLY A 235 20.62 -1.55 -23.20
N ASP A 236 19.65 -0.81 -22.67
CA ASP A 236 18.30 -0.78 -23.25
C ASP A 236 18.27 -0.04 -24.60
N PRO A 237 17.49 -0.53 -25.59
CA PRO A 237 17.34 0.14 -26.87
C PRO A 237 16.51 1.42 -26.71
N MET A 238 17.02 2.55 -27.22
CA MET A 238 16.20 3.74 -27.43
C MET A 238 15.43 3.59 -28.74
N GLY A 239 14.10 3.57 -28.68
CA GLY A 239 13.25 3.52 -29.86
C GLY A 239 11.83 4.01 -29.57
N GLY A 240 11.25 4.77 -30.51
CA GLY A 240 9.89 5.34 -30.39
C GLY A 240 9.87 6.82 -30.00
N PHE A 241 8.65 7.35 -29.86
CA PHE A 241 8.39 8.75 -29.49
C PHE A 241 8.46 9.01 -27.97
N PHE A 242 8.46 7.95 -27.16
CA PHE A 242 8.41 8.01 -25.70
C PHE A 242 9.69 7.45 -25.08
N ASN A 243 10.09 7.97 -23.92
CA ASN A 243 11.21 7.51 -23.10
C ASN A 243 10.77 6.69 -21.85
N TRP A 244 9.55 6.15 -21.88
CA TRP A 244 8.90 5.37 -20.83
C TRP A 244 7.88 4.39 -21.44
N ARG A 245 7.44 3.36 -20.67
CA ARG A 245 6.46 2.35 -21.12
C ARG A 245 5.12 2.55 -20.41
N LEU A 246 4.02 2.24 -21.09
CA LEU A 246 2.68 2.12 -20.50
C LEU A 246 2.41 0.66 -20.06
N ASP A 247 2.08 0.51 -18.77
CA ASP A 247 1.21 -0.44 -18.05
C ASP A 247 1.25 -1.96 -18.27
N HIS A 248 1.90 -2.52 -19.29
CA HIS A 248 1.70 -3.94 -19.65
C HIS A 248 2.95 -4.73 -20.08
N VAL A 249 4.16 -4.19 -19.89
CA VAL A 249 5.37 -4.74 -20.55
C VAL A 249 6.56 -5.00 -19.62
N LEU A 250 6.33 -4.97 -18.31
CA LEU A 250 7.34 -5.36 -17.33
C LEU A 250 7.17 -6.86 -16.99
N PRO A 251 8.21 -7.69 -17.17
CA PRO A 251 8.13 -9.12 -16.85
C PRO A 251 8.15 -9.41 -15.34
N GLU A 252 8.57 -8.45 -14.49
CA GLU A 252 8.88 -8.69 -13.08
C GLU A 252 8.28 -7.68 -12.04
N PRO A 253 7.08 -7.09 -12.19
CA PRO A 253 6.51 -6.12 -11.22
C PRO A 253 6.18 -6.69 -9.82
N TRP A 254 6.61 -7.92 -9.54
CA TRP A 254 6.08 -8.79 -8.49
C TRP A 254 6.85 -8.71 -7.17
N PHE A 255 8.18 -8.52 -7.20
CA PHE A 255 8.99 -8.82 -6.01
C PHE A 255 9.87 -7.69 -5.48
N GLU A 256 10.34 -6.73 -6.30
CA GLU A 256 11.28 -5.72 -5.81
C GLU A 256 10.83 -4.29 -6.09
N TYR A 257 10.03 -3.78 -5.16
CA TYR A 257 9.70 -2.37 -5.01
C TYR A 257 8.85 -1.79 -6.12
N TYR A 258 7.54 -2.01 -6.01
CA TYR A 258 6.52 -1.22 -6.70
C TYR A 258 6.87 0.27 -6.70
N TYR A 259 7.43 0.83 -5.62
CA TYR A 259 7.87 2.24 -5.58
C TYR A 259 9.13 2.59 -6.36
N LYS A 260 10.13 1.71 -6.45
CA LYS A 260 11.30 2.00 -7.29
C LYS A 260 10.87 2.06 -8.74
N GLU A 261 10.03 1.12 -9.15
CA GLU A 261 9.45 1.07 -10.49
C GLU A 261 8.42 2.18 -10.71
N LEU A 262 7.59 2.54 -9.73
CA LEU A 262 6.74 3.74 -9.76
C LEU A 262 7.55 5.04 -9.84
N TYR A 263 8.75 5.10 -9.27
CA TYR A 263 9.59 6.28 -9.45
C TYR A 263 10.17 6.32 -10.86
N TYR A 264 10.39 5.17 -11.51
CA TYR A 264 10.74 5.10 -12.94
C TYR A 264 9.53 5.40 -13.85
N ASP A 265 8.33 4.96 -13.50
CA ASP A 265 7.14 4.98 -14.37
C ASP A 265 6.14 6.10 -14.02
N GLY A 266 5.90 6.35 -12.73
CA GLY A 266 5.00 7.36 -12.18
C GLY A 266 5.62 8.75 -11.99
N MET A 267 6.95 8.90 -12.11
CA MET A 267 7.55 10.20 -12.39
C MET A 267 7.46 10.50 -13.89
N SER A 268 6.25 10.44 -14.42
CA SER A 268 5.92 11.06 -15.69
C SER A 268 6.30 12.54 -15.58
N SER A 269 7.46 12.91 -16.09
CA SER A 269 7.65 14.27 -16.55
C SER A 269 6.76 14.40 -17.75
N MET A 270 5.55 14.90 -17.55
CA MET A 270 4.86 15.56 -18.66
C MET A 270 5.80 16.59 -19.34
N GLU A 271 6.80 17.10 -18.61
CA GLU A 271 7.87 17.97 -19.10
C GLU A 271 8.88 17.33 -20.07
N THR A 272 9.14 16.02 -19.99
CA THR A 272 10.22 15.34 -20.76
C THR A 272 9.76 14.05 -21.44
N SER A 273 8.46 13.71 -21.38
CA SER A 273 7.89 12.46 -21.89
C SER A 273 7.97 12.31 -23.41
N LEU A 274 8.03 13.45 -24.12
CA LEU A 274 8.07 13.53 -25.58
C LEU A 274 9.45 13.92 -26.13
N ASP A 275 10.43 14.17 -25.25
CA ASP A 275 11.78 14.54 -25.63
C ASP A 275 12.79 13.66 -24.87
N PRO A 276 13.39 12.66 -25.54
CA PRO A 276 14.40 11.78 -24.94
C PRO A 276 15.71 12.52 -24.58
N HIS A 277 15.86 13.78 -24.97
CA HIS A 277 16.98 14.65 -24.64
C HIS A 277 16.64 15.75 -23.62
N SER A 278 15.37 15.84 -23.20
CA SER A 278 14.94 16.89 -22.27
C SER A 278 15.50 16.64 -20.87
N ASN A 279 16.00 17.72 -20.27
CA ASN A 279 16.53 17.72 -18.92
C ASN A 279 15.42 18.02 -17.92
N SER A 280 15.50 17.49 -16.71
CA SER A 280 14.55 17.83 -15.64
C SER A 280 14.61 19.31 -15.30
N TYR A 281 13.47 19.93 -14.98
CA TYR A 281 13.44 21.26 -14.37
C TYR A 281 14.39 21.30 -13.16
N ASP A 282 15.36 22.20 -13.21
CA ASP A 282 16.24 22.50 -12.08
C ASP A 282 15.64 23.71 -11.36
N PRO A 283 15.09 23.54 -10.14
CA PRO A 283 14.49 24.66 -9.41
C PRO A 283 15.50 25.75 -9.00
N ASP A 284 16.79 25.46 -9.04
CA ASP A 284 17.88 26.36 -8.65
C ASP A 284 18.59 27.01 -9.85
N TYR A 285 18.09 26.81 -11.08
CA TYR A 285 18.68 27.37 -12.32
C TYR A 285 18.88 28.90 -12.28
N VAL A 286 18.06 29.62 -11.53
CA VAL A 286 18.16 31.09 -11.35
C VAL A 286 19.24 31.47 -10.34
N HIS A 287 19.58 30.58 -9.41
CA HIS A 287 20.54 30.80 -8.33
C HIS A 287 21.96 30.31 -8.66
N HIS A 288 22.11 29.51 -9.71
CA HIS A 288 23.43 29.07 -10.22
C HIS A 288 24.27 30.18 -10.88
N HIS A 289 23.68 31.36 -11.12
CA HIS A 289 24.35 32.53 -11.68
C HIS A 289 24.69 33.57 -10.61
N HIS A 290 25.48 33.22 -9.59
CA HIS A 290 26.18 34.17 -8.72
C HIS A 290 27.50 33.61 -8.23
#